data_AF-G4RKJ7-F1
#
_entry.id   AF-G4RKJ7-F1
#
_cell.length_a   1.000
_cell.length_b   1.000
_cell.length_c   1.000
_cell.angle_alpha   90.00
_cell.angle_beta   90.00
_cell.angle_gamma   90.00
#
_symmetry.space_group_name_H-M   'P 1'
#
loop_
_entity.id
_entity.type
_entity.pdbx_description
1 polymer ?
#
loop_
_entity_poly.entity_id
_entity_poly.type
_entity_poly.pdbx_seq_one_letter_code
_entity_poly.pdbx_strand_id
1 'polypeptide(L)' 'MQNIVKRALKFYDIEARRSFTTDQYELVVIELGGGRSVTLAVAISPYTGNKCYSFAPRRTEIKSVGLDRFI' A
#
# COMPACT_ATOMS: atom_id res chain seq x y z
N MET A 1 -14.62 16.46 -0.97
CA MET A 1 -13.78 15.29 -1.34
C MET A 1 -13.11 14.77 -0.07
N GLN A 2 -13.32 13.51 0.29
CA GLN A 2 -12.61 12.92 1.43
C GLN A 2 -11.14 12.73 1.02
N ASN A 3 -10.21 13.46 1.64
CA ASN A 3 -8.78 13.19 1.50
C ASN A 3 -8.50 11.84 2.15
N ILE A 4 -8.42 10.79 1.34
CA ILE A 4 -7.94 9.48 1.80
C ILE A 4 -6.44 9.64 2.02
N VAL A 5 -6.04 9.95 3.26
CA VAL A 5 -4.64 9.95 3.66
C VAL A 5 -4.15 8.50 3.62
N LYS A 6 -3.43 8.12 2.56
CA LYS A 6 -2.79 6.81 2.45
C LYS A 6 -1.61 6.79 3.41
N ARG A 7 -1.56 5.79 4.29
CA ARG A 7 -0.38 5.57 5.15
C ARG A 7 0.77 5.10 4.28
N ALA A 8 1.94 5.71 4.42
CA ALA A 8 3.12 5.24 3.72
C ALA A 8 3.43 3.77 4.08
N LEU A 9 3.69 2.96 3.06
CA LEU A 9 4.02 1.54 3.21
C LEU A 9 5.48 1.30 2.85
N LYS A 10 6.05 0.27 3.47
CA LYS A 10 7.39 -0.21 3.13
C LYS A 10 7.29 -1.23 1.99
N PHE A 11 8.13 -1.03 0.99
CA PHE A 11 8.33 -1.89 -0.17
C PHE A 11 9.77 -2.36 -0.21
N TYR A 12 10.01 -3.50 -0.87
CA TYR A 12 11.34 -4.05 -1.09
C TYR A 12 11.57 -4.26 -2.57
N ASP A 13 12.64 -3.66 -3.08
CA ASP A 13 13.16 -3.88 -4.42
C ASP A 13 14.19 -5.01 -4.36
N ILE A 14 13.85 -6.14 -4.97
CA ILE A 14 14.67 -7.35 -4.98
C ILE A 14 15.94 -7.15 -5.82
N GLU A 15 15.84 -6.42 -6.93
CA GLU A 15 16.96 -6.17 -7.84
C GLU A 15 17.95 -5.18 -7.20
N ALA A 16 17.45 -4.07 -6.63
CA ALA A 16 18.29 -3.12 -5.90
C ALA A 16 18.73 -3.63 -4.52
N ARG A 17 18.13 -4.72 -4.03
CA ARG A 17 18.26 -5.25 -2.66
C ARG A 17 18.02 -4.20 -1.57
N ARG A 18 17.10 -3.27 -1.82
CA ARG A 18 16.85 -2.10 -0.96
C ARG A 18 15.37 -1.94 -0.64
N SER A 19 15.10 -1.46 0.56
CA SER A 19 13.74 -1.06 0.94
C SER A 19 13.51 0.42 0.64
N PHE A 20 12.27 0.79 0.34
CA PHE A 20 11.81 2.18 0.30
C PHE A 20 10.42 2.31 0.92
N THR A 21 10.06 3.51 1.33
CA THR A 21 8.78 3.81 1.98
C THR A 21 8.06 4.88 1.17
N THR A 22 6.79 4.65 0.82
CA THR A 22 5.99 5.62 0.05
C THR A 22 4.49 5.46 0.31
N ASP A 23 3.75 6.56 0.23
CA ASP A 23 2.29 6.61 0.16
C ASP A 23 1.76 6.63 -1.29
N GLN A 24 2.67 6.75 -2.27
CA GLN A 24 2.40 6.66 -3.70
C GLN A 24 2.34 5.20 -4.13
N TYR A 25 1.19 4.58 -3.86
CA TYR A 25 0.91 3.22 -4.30
C TYR A 25 -0.54 3.07 -4.75
N GLU A 26 -0.76 2.08 -5.61
CA GLU A 26 -2.07 1.63 -6.04
C GLU A 26 -2.47 0.36 -5.27
N LEU A 27 -3.77 0.16 -5.07
CA LEU A 27 -4.29 -1.08 -4.51
C LEU A 27 -4.81 -1.95 -5.66
N VAL A 28 -4.29 -3.17 -5.77
CA VAL A 28 -4.72 -4.16 -6.76
C VAL A 28 -5.34 -5.35 -6.07
N VAL A 29 -6.40 -5.90 -6.65
CA VAL A 29 -7.01 -7.15 -6.19
C VAL A 29 -6.49 -8.26 -7.08
N ILE A 30 -5.91 -9.29 -6.46
CA ILE A 30 -5.42 -10.49 -7.14
C ILE A 30 -6.31 -11.64 -6.73
N GLU A 31 -6.85 -12.34 -7.72
CA GLU A 31 -7.58 -13.58 -7.49
C GLU A 31 -6.60 -14.72 -7.15
N LEU A 32 -6.90 -15.41 -6.06
CA LEU A 32 -6.25 -16.63 -5.65
C LEU A 32 -7.22 -17.78 -5.98
N GLY A 33 -6.68 -18.92 -6.41
CA GLY A 33 -7.50 -20.09 -6.74
C GLY A 33 -8.52 -20.44 -5.65
N GLY A 34 -9.69 -20.96 -6.06
CA GLY A 34 -10.76 -21.33 -5.13
C GLY A 34 -11.62 -20.16 -4.65
N GLY A 35 -11.77 -19.10 -5.46
CA GLY A 35 -12.68 -17.98 -5.17
C GLY A 35 -12.18 -17.03 -4.08
N ARG A 36 -10.89 -17.09 -3.73
CA ARG A 36 -10.28 -16.19 -2.76
C ARG A 36 -9.65 -15.01 -3.49
N SER A 37 -9.53 -13.86 -2.84
CA SER A 37 -8.79 -12.74 -3.38
C SER A 37 -7.94 -12.08 -2.30
N VAL A 38 -6.85 -11.45 -2.73
CA VAL A 38 -5.96 -10.68 -1.87
C VAL A 38 -5.79 -9.29 -2.45
N THR A 39 -5.80 -8.28 -1.58
CA THR A 39 -5.48 -6.91 -1.95
C THR A 39 -4.01 -6.64 -1.66
N LEU A 40 -3.27 -6.20 -2.67
CA LEU A 40 -1.87 -5.80 -2.53
C LEU A 40 -1.71 -4.31 -2.82
N ALA A 41 -0.73 -3.68 -2.19
CA ALA A 41 -0.24 -2.38 -2.56
C ALA A 41 0.89 -2.54 -3.59
N VAL A 42 0.87 -1.71 -4.64
CA VAL A 42 1.88 -1.69 -5.71
C VAL A 42 2.47 -0.30 -5.83
N ALA A 43 3.80 -0.20 -5.72
CA ALA A 43 4.54 1.03 -5.90
C ALA A 43 5.67 0.85 -6.93
N ILE A 44 6.13 1.95 -7.51
CA ILE A 44 7.30 1.96 -8.39
C ILE A 44 8.55 2.22 -7.54
N SER A 45 9.55 1.36 -7.69
CA SER A 45 10.84 1.53 -7.02
C SER A 45 11.55 2.79 -7.53
N PRO A 46 12.03 3.68 -6.64
CA PRO A 46 12.85 4.81 -7.04
C PRO A 46 14.27 4.40 -7.46
N TYR A 47 14.66 3.14 -7.24
CA TYR A 47 16.00 2.64 -7.55
C TYR A 47 16.10 2.04 -8.95
N THR A 48 15.06 1.32 -9.38
CA THR A 48 15.08 0.54 -10.64
C THR A 48 13.92 0.86 -11.57
N GLY A 49 12.88 1.55 -11.10
CA GLY A 49 11.62 1.71 -11.84
C GLY A 49 10.74 0.46 -11.84
N ASN A 50 11.13 -0.62 -11.16
CA ASN A 50 10.37 -1.85 -11.09
C ASN A 50 9.12 -1.72 -10.20
N LYS A 51 8.09 -2.51 -10.51
CA LYS A 51 6.92 -2.67 -9.63
C LYS A 51 7.32 -3.49 -8.41
N CYS A 52 7.07 -2.95 -7.23
CA CYS A 52 7.24 -3.64 -5.96
C CYS A 52 5.88 -3.81 -5.28
N TYR A 53 5.68 -4.99 -4.68
CA TYR A 53 4.44 -5.37 -4.04
C TYR A 53 4.60 -5.41 -2.52
N SER A 54 3.58 -4.98 -1.80
CA SER A 54 3.49 -5.10 -0.35
C SER A 54 2.07 -5.51 0.04
N PHE A 55 1.90 -6.13 1.20
CA PHE A 55 0.55 -6.40 1.70
C PHE A 55 -0.14 -5.07 1.98
N ALA A 56 -1.34 -4.89 1.41
CA ALA A 56 -2.13 -3.71 1.72
C ALA A 56 -2.46 -3.69 3.22
N PRO A 57 -2.45 -2.53 3.88
CA PRO A 57 -2.86 -2.43 5.27
C PRO A 57 -4.28 -2.97 5.41
N ARG A 58 -4.53 -3.79 6.45
CA ARG A 58 -5.85 -4.38 6.67
C ARG A 58 -6.87 -3.24 6.77
N ARG A 59 -8.05 -3.42 6.17
CA ARG A 59 -9.16 -2.44 6.09
C ARG A 59 -9.51 -1.81 7.45
N THR A 60 -9.17 -2.47 8.56
CA THR A 60 -9.36 -2.01 9.95
C THR A 60 -8.41 -0.88 10.38
N GLU A 61 -7.23 -0.73 9.77
CA GLU A 61 -6.24 0.31 10.10
C GLU A 61 -6.41 1.61 9.30
N ILE A 62 -7.15 1.60 8.18
CA ILE A 62 -7.45 2.81 7.40
C ILE A 62 -8.73 3.48 7.95
N LYS A 63 -8.68 3.88 9.21
CA LYS A 63 -9.59 4.87 9.80
C LYS A 63 -8.75 5.86 10.61
N SER A 64 -7.87 6.62 9.96
CA SER A 64 -7.38 7.85 10.58
C SER A 64 -8.53 8.86 10.55
N VAL A 65 -9.33 8.86 11.63
CA VAL A 65 -10.24 9.97 11.90
C VAL A 65 -9.36 11.07 12.49
N GLY A 66 -9.40 12.27 11.90
CA GLY A 66 -8.72 13.41 12.49
C GLY A 66 -9.28 13.70 13.89
N LEU A 67 -8.39 14.02 14.84
CA LEU A 67 -8.74 14.31 16.23
C LEU A 67 -9.66 15.54 16.35
N ASP A 68 -9.69 16.38 15.32
CA ASP A 68 -10.54 17.56 15.16
C ASP A 68 -12.04 17.25 15.14
N ARG A 69 -12.43 15.98 14.97
CA ARG A 69 -13.85 15.58 14.97
C ARG A 69 -14.40 15.16 16.34
N PHE A 70 -13.59 15.22 17.39
CA PHE A 70 -13.98 14.85 18.76
C PHE A 70 -13.81 16.00 19.77
N ILE A 71 -13.62 17.24 19.29
CA ILE A 71 -13.53 18.45 20.10
C ILE A 71 -14.76 19.31 19.83
#